data_AF-A0ABD5PDE0-F1
#
_entry.id   AF-A0ABD5PDE0-F1
#
_cell.length_a   1.000
_cell.length_b   1.000
_cell.length_c   1.000
_cell.angle_alpha   90.00
_cell.angle_beta   90.00
_cell.angle_gamma   90.00
#
_symmetry.space_group_name_H-M   'P 1'
#
loop_
_entity.id
_entity.type
_entity.pdbx_description
1 polymer ?
#
loop_
_entity_poly.entity_id
_entity_poly.type
_entity_poly.pdbx_seq_one_letter_code
_entity_poly.pdbx_strand_id
1 'polypeptide(L)' 'MSDTSDADDLEAAVGAFLSDAEEVLGEYNQGYMDADAALSMLVDHMEELEDAYDG' A
#
# COMPACT_ATOMS: atom_id res chain seq x y z
N MET A 1 -12.02 -1.20 25.13
CA MET A 1 -11.76 -2.18 24.06
C MET A 1 -11.78 -1.40 22.75
N SER A 2 -10.84 -0.47 22.56
CA SER A 2 -10.69 0.31 21.32
C SER A 2 -9.27 0.14 20.76
N ASP A 3 -8.24 0.08 21.60
CA ASP A 3 -6.84 -0.09 21.14
C ASP A 3 -6.55 -1.36 20.32
N THR A 4 -7.40 -2.39 20.40
CA THR A 4 -7.24 -3.60 19.58
C THR A 4 -7.82 -3.42 18.18
N SER A 5 -8.90 -2.66 18.00
CA SER A 5 -9.44 -2.47 16.64
C SER A 5 -8.56 -1.55 15.80
N ASP A 6 -8.02 -0.47 16.37
CA ASP A 6 -7.06 0.39 15.64
C ASP A 6 -5.79 -0.38 15.24
N ALA A 7 -5.33 -1.30 16.08
CA ALA A 7 -4.19 -2.17 15.75
C ALA A 7 -4.53 -3.20 14.66
N ASP A 8 -5.72 -3.80 14.70
CA ASP A 8 -6.21 -4.74 13.67
C ASP A 8 -6.44 -4.02 12.33
N ASP A 9 -6.97 -2.79 12.35
CA ASP A 9 -7.20 -1.95 11.17
C ASP A 9 -5.87 -1.52 10.53
N LEU A 10 -4.88 -1.14 11.34
CA LEU A 10 -3.52 -0.86 10.87
C LEU A 10 -2.83 -2.10 10.29
N GLU A 11 -2.97 -3.28 10.92
CA GLU A 11 -2.43 -4.53 10.39
C GLU A 11 -3.04 -4.87 9.02
N ALA A 12 -4.34 -4.64 8.85
CA ALA A 12 -5.03 -4.81 7.57
C ALA A 12 -4.51 -3.83 6.51
N ALA A 13 -4.32 -2.56 6.86
CA ALA A 13 -3.80 -1.53 5.95
C ALA A 13 -2.36 -1.82 5.51
N VAL A 14 -1.48 -2.23 6.43
CA VAL A 14 -0.12 -2.67 6.10
C VAL A 14 -0.15 -3.89 5.17
N GLY A 15 -1.03 -4.85 5.44
CA GLY A 15 -1.21 -6.03 4.59
C GLY A 15 -1.63 -5.67 3.15
N ALA A 16 -2.57 -4.73 3.01
CA ALA A 16 -3.02 -4.22 1.71
C ALA A 16 -1.86 -3.54 0.97
N PHE A 17 -1.17 -2.59 1.62
CA PHE A 17 -0.03 -1.88 1.02
C PHE A 17 1.05 -2.83 0.50
N LEU A 18 1.43 -3.85 1.27
CA LEU A 18 2.44 -4.81 0.86
C LEU A 18 1.99 -5.63 -0.37
N SER A 19 0.73 -6.06 -0.39
CA SER A 19 0.16 -6.80 -1.52
C SER A 19 0.16 -5.95 -2.79
N ASP A 20 -0.31 -4.70 -2.69
CA ASP A 20 -0.43 -3.79 -3.83
C ASP A 20 0.96 -3.38 -4.35
N ALA A 21 1.92 -3.14 -3.45
CA ALA A 21 3.30 -2.85 -3.83
C ALA A 21 3.98 -4.03 -4.54
N GLU A 22 3.74 -5.27 -4.10
CA GLU A 22 4.23 -6.47 -4.78
C GLU A 22 3.63 -6.61 -6.19
N GLU A 23 2.35 -6.31 -6.36
CA GLU A 23 1.68 -6.31 -7.66
C GLU A 23 2.30 -5.27 -8.60
N VAL A 24 2.40 -4.01 -8.18
CA VAL A 24 2.99 -2.93 -8.97
C VAL A 24 4.43 -3.24 -9.39
N LEU A 25 5.25 -3.72 -8.45
CA LEU A 25 6.62 -4.13 -8.75
C LEU A 25 6.66 -5.34 -9.68
N GLY A 26 5.72 -6.28 -9.54
CA GLY A 26 5.55 -7.42 -10.42
C GLY A 26 5.23 -7.00 -11.85
N GLU A 27 4.28 -6.08 -12.04
CA GLU A 27 3.89 -5.55 -13.35
C GLU A 27 5.01 -4.74 -14.00
N TYR A 28 5.69 -3.89 -13.23
CA TYR A 28 6.86 -3.15 -13.70
C TYR A 28 7.99 -4.08 -14.15
N ASN A 29 8.36 -5.09 -13.35
CA ASN A 29 9.43 -6.02 -13.68
C ASN A 29 9.10 -6.88 -14.92
N GLN A 30 7.82 -7.17 -15.15
CA GLN A 30 7.36 -7.86 -16.35
C GLN A 30 7.29 -6.96 -17.59
N GLY A 31 7.50 -5.65 -17.43
CA GLY A 31 7.40 -4.65 -18.49
C GLY A 31 5.96 -4.30 -18.87
N TYR A 32 4.98 -4.59 -18.02
CA TYR A 32 3.58 -4.21 -18.21
C TYR A 32 3.28 -2.80 -17.73
N MET A 33 4.16 -2.20 -16.94
CA MET A 33 4.02 -0.87 -16.38
C MET A 33 5.28 -0.03 -16.60
N ASP A 34 5.09 1.24 -16.93
CA ASP A 34 6.18 2.22 -17.03
C ASP A 34 6.65 2.66 -15.63
N ALA A 35 7.93 3.07 -15.53
CA ALA A 35 8.52 3.48 -14.25
C ALA A 35 7.76 4.63 -13.58
N ASP A 36 7.33 5.64 -14.36
CA ASP A 36 6.59 6.79 -13.82
C ASP A 36 5.21 6.37 -13.29
N ALA A 37 4.55 5.43 -13.96
CA ALA A 37 3.26 4.89 -13.51
C ALA A 37 3.42 4.07 -12.24
N ALA A 38 4.44 3.20 -12.18
CA ALA A 38 4.75 2.41 -11.00
C ALA A 38 5.07 3.29 -9.78
N LEU A 39 5.86 4.33 -9.97
CA LEU A 39 6.18 5.29 -8.90
C LEU A 39 4.92 6.05 -8.44
N SER A 40 4.06 6.48 -9.36
CA SER A 40 2.81 7.15 -9.00
C SER A 40 1.92 6.25 -8.15
N MET A 41 1.71 4.99 -8.56
CA MET A 41 0.88 4.05 -7.82
C MET A 41 1.46 3.72 -6.44
N LEU A 42 2.78 3.52 -6.34
CA LEU A 42 3.42 3.28 -5.03
C LEU A 42 3.30 4.48 -4.08
N VAL A 43 3.31 5.70 -4.61
CA VAL A 43 3.06 6.91 -3.81
C VAL A 43 1.61 6.94 -3.35
N ASP A 44 0.65 6.69 -4.24
CA ASP A 44 -0.77 6.67 -3.90
C ASP A 44 -1.07 5.63 -2.78
N HIS A 45 -0.53 4.41 -2.90
CA HIS A 45 -0.68 3.38 -1.86
C HIS A 45 0.02 3.75 -0.54
N MET A 46 1.12 4.51 -0.59
CA MET A 46 1.80 5.01 0.60
C MET A 46 0.95 6.06 1.32
N GLU A 47 0.34 6.98 0.58
CA GLU A 47 -0.58 7.99 1.13
C GLU A 47 -1.80 7.31 1.81
N GLU A 48 -2.36 6.26 1.20
CA GLU A 48 -3.44 5.47 1.80
C GLU A 48 -3.02 4.80 3.13
N LEU A 49 -1.78 4.31 3.22
CA LEU A 49 -1.25 3.74 4.45
C LEU A 49 -0.97 4.80 5.52
N GLU A 50 -0.48 5.98 5.13
CA GLU A 50 -0.25 7.11 6.04
C GLU A 50 -1.58 7.60 6.63
N ASP A 51 -2.62 7.75 5.81
CA ASP A 51 -3.96 8.12 6.26
C ASP A 51 -4.54 7.09 7.25
N ALA A 52 -4.29 5.79 7.03
CA ALA A 52 -4.71 4.74 7.95
C ALA A 52 -3.90 4.71 9.27
N TYR A 53 -2.67 5.20 9.25
CA TYR A 53 -1.81 5.28 10.44
C TYR A 53 -2.11 6.50 11.32
N ASP A 54 -2.45 7.64 10.71
CA ASP A 54 -2.76 8.90 11.40
C ASP A 54 -4.23 9.01 11.86
N GLY A 55 -5.11 8.12 11.38
CA GLY A 55 -6.54 8.03 11.74
C GLY A 55 -6.78 7.47 13.13
#